data_AF-A0A136KE57-F1
#
_entry.id   AF-A0A136KE57-F1
#
_cell.length_a   1.000
_cell.length_b   1.000
_cell.length_c   1.000
_cell.angle_alpha   90.00
_cell.angle_beta   90.00
_cell.angle_gamma   90.00
#
_symmetry.space_group_name_H-M   'P 1'
#
loop_
_entity.id
_entity.type
_entity.pdbx_description
1 polymer ?
#
loop_
_entity_poly.entity_id
_entity_poly.type
_entity_poly.pdbx_seq_one_letter_code
_entity_poly.pdbx_strand_id
1 'polypeptide(L)'
;MLIINVMVINRYNLDNYIQEFTAFLDGSQIAAPYGKHIRSDIKHFAGWLHLKKELLEDGSYQIEDMPRLYVAALGLSRSPRATINRRLSSLRKLNTYISRQQLGQSLWIPKTLNGDLTEKNYLEESLRILTKYDEDLTQELMDFLAAPRASTKHPYLVKKMLDDLVVLDDTFTKYLSILDLSSMSSTKLAVTRKPLFKKDHPNSTITRSWLAQWQELVQRYAILIIIVLLFGLLGTSLSSQFFKKNKLAQAFPTNLTRGTRALSFQGRLTDSLGNPITTATNVVFKLHTAASGGSQLYTSGTCSITPDQDGIF
;
A
#
# COMPACT_ATOMS: atom_id res chain seq x y z
N MET A 1 29.84 23.45 2.39
CA MET A 1 29.02 22.89 1.29
C MET A 1 29.13 21.37 1.35
N LEU A 2 28.49 20.76 2.34
CA LEU A 2 28.38 19.32 2.52
C LEU A 2 26.92 18.99 2.18
N ILE A 3 26.67 18.65 0.92
CA ILE A 3 25.44 17.98 0.53
C ILE A 3 25.58 16.59 1.14
N ILE A 4 25.17 16.49 2.41
CA ILE A 4 25.01 15.22 3.09
C ILE A 4 24.04 14.45 2.22
N ASN A 5 24.53 13.32 1.71
CA ASN A 5 23.74 12.23 1.13
C ASN A 5 22.63 11.85 2.13
N VAL A 6 21.55 12.63 2.17
CA VAL A 6 20.22 12.13 2.46
C VAL A 6 19.93 11.23 1.27
N MET A 7 20.52 10.03 1.32
CA MET A 7 20.24 8.95 0.41
C MET A 7 18.77 8.69 0.65
N VAL A 8 17.99 9.32 -0.22
CA VAL A 8 16.54 9.29 -0.30
C VAL A 8 16.12 7.88 0.09
N ILE A 9 15.27 7.76 1.11
CA ILE A 9 14.47 6.55 1.29
C ILE A 9 13.56 6.47 0.06
N ASN A 10 14.16 6.17 -1.09
CA ASN A 10 13.47 5.95 -2.33
C ASN A 10 12.77 4.60 -2.15
N ARG A 11 11.61 4.44 -2.77
CA ARG A 11 10.74 3.27 -2.61
C ARG A 11 11.50 1.94 -2.67
N TYR A 12 12.47 1.84 -3.57
CA TYR A 12 13.34 0.69 -3.74
C TYR A 12 14.17 0.36 -2.48
N ASN A 13 14.61 1.36 -1.72
CA ASN A 13 15.41 1.15 -0.52
C ASN A 13 14.55 0.69 0.66
N LEU A 14 13.33 1.23 0.83
CA LEU A 14 12.50 0.87 1.99
C LEU A 14 12.04 -0.59 1.94
N ASP A 15 11.58 -1.07 0.78
CA ASP A 15 11.16 -2.46 0.64
C ASP A 15 12.34 -3.43 0.84
N ASN A 16 13.53 -3.06 0.33
CA ASN A 16 14.76 -3.81 0.57
C ASN A 16 15.12 -3.82 2.06
N TYR A 17 15.07 -2.69 2.76
CA TYR A 17 15.32 -2.63 4.20
C TYR A 17 14.31 -3.44 5.00
N ILE A 18 13.04 -3.48 4.59
CA ILE A 18 12.02 -4.31 5.24
C ILE A 18 12.31 -5.78 5.02
N GLN A 19 12.76 -6.17 3.82
CA GLN A 19 13.15 -7.54 3.50
C GLN A 19 14.38 -7.97 4.30
N GLU A 20 15.44 -7.16 4.32
CA GLU A 20 16.66 -7.39 5.10
C GLU A 20 16.36 -7.44 6.61
N PHE A 21 15.56 -6.51 7.13
CA PHE A 21 15.11 -6.52 8.51
C PHE A 21 14.29 -7.77 8.83
N THR A 22 13.46 -8.24 7.90
CA THR A 22 12.69 -9.47 8.08
C THR A 22 13.60 -10.69 8.16
N ALA A 23 14.61 -10.78 7.29
CA ALA A 23 15.62 -11.83 7.36
C ALA A 23 16.42 -11.77 8.67
N PHE A 24 16.76 -10.57 9.14
CA PHE A 24 17.37 -10.36 10.45
C PHE A 24 16.48 -10.85 11.60
N LEU A 25 15.17 -10.58 11.56
CA LEU A 25 14.24 -11.09 12.56
C LEU A 25 14.17 -12.61 12.56
N ASP A 26 14.22 -13.26 11.40
CA ASP A 26 14.19 -14.72 11.30
C ASP A 26 15.49 -15.38 11.77
N GLY A 27 16.63 -14.70 11.63
CA GLY A 27 17.91 -15.12 12.22
C GLY A 27 18.03 -14.82 13.72
N SER A 28 17.20 -13.91 14.25
CA SER A 28 17.19 -13.59 15.68
C SER A 28 16.39 -14.64 16.46
N GLN A 29 16.82 -15.00 17.67
CA GLN A 29 16.10 -15.93 18.57
C GLN A 29 14.78 -15.35 19.14
N ILE A 30 14.13 -14.46 18.41
CA ILE A 30 12.84 -13.89 18.79
C ILE A 30 11.76 -14.95 18.60
N ALA A 31 10.88 -15.09 19.60
CA ALA A 31 9.76 -16.02 19.53
C ALA A 31 8.91 -15.77 18.27
N ALA A 32 8.61 -16.84 17.52
CA ALA A 32 7.92 -16.77 16.22
C ALA A 32 6.60 -15.94 16.23
N PRO A 33 5.73 -16.01 17.26
CA PRO A 33 4.52 -15.18 17.31
C PRO A 33 4.83 -13.68 17.37
N TYR A 34 5.87 -13.31 18.11
CA TYR A 34 6.28 -11.93 18.28
C TYR A 34 6.92 -11.35 17.01
N GLY A 35 7.69 -12.16 16.26
CA GLY A 35 8.21 -11.79 14.95
C GLY A 35 7.12 -11.48 13.92
N LYS A 36 5.98 -12.19 13.95
CA LYS A 36 4.83 -11.89 13.08
C LYS A 36 4.22 -10.52 13.36
N HIS A 37 4.09 -10.15 14.64
CA HIS A 37 3.55 -8.86 15.04
C HIS A 37 4.43 -7.69 14.59
N ILE A 38 5.76 -7.81 14.72
CA ILE A 38 6.70 -6.78 14.26
C ILE A 38 6.58 -6.59 12.74
N ARG A 39 6.59 -7.67 11.97
CA ARG A 39 6.44 -7.62 10.50
C ARG A 39 5.15 -6.91 10.08
N SER A 40 4.04 -7.24 10.73
CA SER A 40 2.75 -6.59 10.44
C SER A 40 2.78 -5.10 10.70
N ASP A 41 3.45 -4.65 11.77
CA ASP A 41 3.52 -3.23 12.12
C ASP A 41 4.38 -2.44 11.17
N ILE A 42 5.51 -3.01 10.75
CA ILE A 42 6.42 -2.38 9.80
C ILE A 42 5.77 -2.27 8.43
N LYS A 43 5.07 -3.32 7.97
CA LYS A 43 4.28 -3.23 6.73
C LYS A 43 3.21 -2.16 6.79
N HIS A 44 2.53 -2.02 7.93
CA HIS A 44 1.54 -0.95 8.11
C HIS A 44 2.18 0.43 8.03
N PHE A 45 3.33 0.63 8.68
CA PHE A 45 4.08 1.89 8.59
C PHE A 45 4.55 2.18 7.18
N ALA A 46 5.10 1.18 6.48
CA ALA A 46 5.56 1.32 5.10
C ALA A 46 4.41 1.67 4.14
N GLY A 47 3.25 1.02 4.31
CA GLY A 47 2.04 1.37 3.57
C GLY A 47 1.57 2.80 3.84
N TRP A 48 1.63 3.24 5.09
CA TRP A 48 1.32 4.63 5.45
C TRP A 48 2.32 5.61 4.83
N LEU A 49 3.63 5.31 4.88
CA LEU A 49 4.68 6.14 4.27
C LEU A 49 4.48 6.24 2.75
N HIS A 50 4.07 5.15 2.10
CA HIS A 50 3.78 5.11 0.68
C HIS A 50 2.66 6.08 0.29
N LEU A 51 1.60 6.16 1.10
CA LEU A 51 0.50 7.10 0.88
C LEU A 51 0.92 8.57 1.09
N LYS A 52 2.03 8.81 1.81
CA LYS A 52 2.56 10.14 2.12
C LYS A 52 3.82 10.49 1.32
N LYS A 53 4.12 9.72 0.27
CA LYS A 53 5.30 9.93 -0.57
C LYS A 53 5.35 11.31 -1.23
N GLU A 54 4.20 11.86 -1.64
CA GLU A 54 4.13 13.20 -2.22
C GLU A 54 4.63 14.28 -1.24
N LEU A 55 4.32 14.14 0.06
CA LEU A 55 4.77 15.03 1.14
C LEU A 55 6.26 14.90 1.52
N LEU A 56 6.93 13.86 1.00
CA LEU A 56 8.37 13.68 1.16
C LEU A 56 9.12 14.21 -0.06
N GLU A 57 8.52 14.12 -1.25
CA GLU A 57 9.13 14.55 -2.51
C GLU A 57 9.09 16.07 -2.68
N ASP A 58 8.11 16.75 -2.10
CA ASP A 58 7.99 18.20 -2.08
C ASP A 58 8.94 18.89 -1.07
N GLY A 59 9.57 18.11 -0.18
CA GLY A 59 10.44 18.62 0.88
C GLY A 59 9.69 19.29 2.03
N SER A 60 8.36 19.19 2.08
CA SER A 60 7.50 19.80 3.11
C SER A 60 7.80 19.25 4.51
N TYR A 61 8.30 18.01 4.59
CA TYR A 61 8.62 17.35 5.85
C TYR A 61 10.01 16.72 5.84
N GLN A 62 10.71 16.88 6.95
CA GLN A 62 11.97 16.18 7.21
C GLN A 62 11.68 14.73 7.61
N ILE A 63 12.59 13.81 7.28
CA ILE A 63 12.43 12.37 7.58
C ILE A 63 12.27 12.14 9.09
N GLU A 64 12.89 12.99 9.90
CA GLU A 64 12.86 13.00 11.36
C GLU A 64 11.44 13.24 11.92
N ASP A 65 10.56 13.88 11.15
CA ASP A 65 9.19 14.18 11.55
C ASP A 65 8.23 13.01 11.26
N MET A 66 8.62 12.08 10.38
CA MET A 66 7.75 10.98 9.94
C MET A 66 7.25 10.08 11.07
N PRO A 67 8.04 9.73 12.11
CA PRO A 67 7.52 9.02 13.26
C PRO A 67 6.41 9.78 13.99
N ARG A 68 6.53 11.12 14.12
CA ARG A 68 5.53 11.95 14.81
C ARG A 68 4.23 11.99 14.00
N LEU A 69 4.34 12.24 12.70
CA LEU A 69 3.22 12.23 11.76
C LEU A 69 2.53 10.86 11.70
N TYR A 70 3.30 9.78 11.75
CA TYR A 70 2.72 8.44 11.79
C TYR A 70 1.95 8.20 13.08
N VAL A 71 2.52 8.59 14.23
CA VAL A 71 1.75 8.50 15.48
C VAL A 71 0.49 9.34 15.33
N ALA A 72 0.55 10.61 14.90
CA ALA A 72 -0.60 11.50 14.64
C ALA A 72 -1.72 10.78 13.85
N ALA A 73 -1.34 10.12 12.75
CA ALA A 73 -2.25 9.35 11.92
C ALA A 73 -2.87 8.13 12.65
N LEU A 74 -2.11 7.46 13.52
CA LEU A 74 -2.64 6.35 14.31
C LEU A 74 -3.69 6.81 15.33
N GLY A 75 -3.49 7.95 15.99
CA GLY A 75 -4.49 8.52 16.90
C GLY A 75 -5.77 8.89 16.17
N LEU A 76 -5.64 9.50 14.98
CA LEU A 76 -6.76 9.81 14.10
C LEU A 76 -7.60 8.60 13.71
N SER A 77 -6.93 7.47 13.44
CA SER A 77 -7.59 6.22 13.08
C SER A 77 -8.33 5.55 14.24
N ARG A 78 -8.33 6.14 15.45
CA ARG A 78 -8.85 5.55 16.69
C ARG A 78 -8.23 4.19 17.01
N SER A 79 -6.95 4.01 16.64
CA SER A 79 -6.21 2.80 17.00
C SER A 79 -6.09 2.70 18.52
N PRO A 80 -6.36 1.54 19.14
CA PRO A 80 -6.20 1.38 20.59
C PRO A 80 -4.79 1.74 21.05
N ARG A 81 -4.65 2.38 22.21
CA ARG A 81 -3.33 2.83 22.75
C ARG A 81 -2.31 1.69 22.84
N ALA A 82 -2.76 0.48 23.17
CA ALA A 82 -1.92 -0.73 23.15
C ALA A 82 -1.38 -1.04 21.74
N THR A 83 -2.18 -0.88 20.70
CA THR A 83 -1.77 -1.06 19.29
C THR A 83 -0.77 0.00 18.87
N ILE A 84 -0.99 1.26 19.24
CA ILE A 84 -0.05 2.37 18.97
C ILE A 84 1.31 2.08 19.62
N ASN A 85 1.31 1.74 20.91
CA ASN A 85 2.53 1.39 21.65
C ASN A 85 3.27 0.21 21.04
N ARG A 86 2.53 -0.83 20.61
CA ARG A 86 3.10 -2.00 19.93
C ARG A 86 3.77 -1.61 18.61
N ARG A 87 3.09 -0.82 17.77
CA ARG A 87 3.63 -0.32 16.49
C ARG A 87 4.87 0.54 16.69
N LEU A 88 4.85 1.44 17.67
CA LEU A 88 6.01 2.26 18.03
C LEU A 88 7.20 1.42 18.52
N SER A 89 6.94 0.39 19.31
CA SER A 89 7.99 -0.55 19.74
C SER A 89 8.63 -1.27 18.55
N SER A 90 7.80 -1.74 17.60
CA SER A 90 8.27 -2.34 16.35
C SER A 90 9.13 -1.39 15.53
N LEU A 91 8.73 -0.11 15.40
CA LEU A 91 9.51 0.90 14.69
C LEU A 91 10.84 1.24 15.38
N ARG A 92 10.88 1.28 16.72
CA ARG A 92 12.14 1.47 17.47
C ARG A 92 13.12 0.33 17.19
N LYS A 93 12.63 -0.91 17.05
CA LYS A 93 13.48 -2.06 16.68
C LYS A 93 14.03 -1.95 15.27
N LEU A 94 13.19 -1.53 14.32
CA LEU A 94 13.64 -1.22 12.95
C LEU A 94 14.73 -0.13 12.96
N ASN A 95 14.51 0.97 13.69
CA ASN A 95 15.50 2.03 13.80
C ASN A 95 16.83 1.55 14.43
N THR A 96 16.75 0.71 15.46
CA THR A 96 17.94 0.11 16.09
C THR A 96 18.71 -0.75 15.10
N TYR A 97 18.02 -1.49 14.23
CA TYR A 97 18.64 -2.29 13.18
C TYR A 97 19.33 -1.41 12.14
N ILE A 98 18.64 -0.41 11.59
CA ILE A 98 19.20 0.53 10.59
C ILE A 98 20.46 1.21 11.15
N SER A 99 20.39 1.64 12.41
CA SER A 99 21.53 2.28 13.10
C SER A 99 22.74 1.35 13.25
N ARG A 100 22.50 0.06 13.53
CA ARG A 100 23.58 -0.95 13.67
C ARG A 100 24.25 -1.29 12.34
N GLN A 101 23.48 -1.31 11.27
CA GLN A 101 23.98 -1.65 9.94
C GLN A 101 24.64 -0.46 9.24
N GLN A 102 24.63 0.73 9.85
CA GLN A 102 25.14 1.98 9.25
C GLN A 102 24.48 2.31 7.89
N LEU A 103 23.24 1.85 7.68
CA LEU A 103 22.53 1.95 6.39
C LEU A 103 21.93 3.34 6.11
N GLY A 104 22.13 4.31 6.99
CA GLY A 104 21.63 5.68 6.84
C GLY A 104 21.57 6.44 8.16
N GLN A 105 21.09 7.70 8.11
CA GLN A 105 20.74 8.44 9.33
C GLN A 105 19.63 7.69 10.06
N SER A 106 19.80 7.51 11.39
CA SER A 106 18.80 6.82 12.20
C SER A 106 17.46 7.55 12.08
N LEU A 107 16.39 6.81 11.78
CA LEU A 107 15.02 7.32 11.87
C LEU A 107 14.78 7.66 13.35
N TRP A 108 15.05 8.89 13.77
CA TRP A 108 15.10 9.22 15.19
C TRP A 108 13.70 9.08 15.79
N ILE A 109 13.46 7.94 16.46
CA ILE A 109 12.26 7.70 17.25
C ILE A 109 12.68 7.89 18.71
N PRO A 110 12.37 9.03 19.33
CA PRO A 110 12.74 9.24 20.72
C PRO A 110 12.13 8.15 21.60
N LYS A 111 12.91 7.63 22.54
CA LYS A 111 12.42 6.73 23.60
C LYS A 111 11.27 7.40 24.38
N THR A 112 11.31 8.73 24.49
CA THR A 112 10.34 9.59 25.17
C THR A 112 9.07 9.87 24.37
N LEU A 113 8.89 9.33 23.15
CA LEU A 113 7.60 9.46 22.45
C LEU A 113 6.42 8.84 23.25
N ASN A 114 6.73 7.98 24.23
CA ASN A 114 5.76 7.41 25.17
C ASN A 114 5.67 8.17 26.52
N GLY A 115 6.57 9.12 26.79
CA GLY A 115 6.95 9.52 28.15
C GLY A 115 6.11 10.61 28.81
N ASP A 116 5.51 11.54 28.06
CA ASP A 116 4.79 12.67 28.70
C ASP A 116 3.76 13.35 27.80
N LEU A 117 3.40 12.70 26.69
CA LEU A 117 2.35 13.19 25.81
C LEU A 117 1.02 12.69 26.36
N THR A 118 0.39 13.52 27.21
CA THR A 118 -1.04 13.40 27.45
C THR A 118 -1.77 13.42 26.10
N GLU A 119 -2.92 12.75 26.01
CA GLU A 119 -3.75 12.75 24.79
C GLU A 119 -3.99 14.18 24.28
N LYS A 120 -4.08 15.13 25.20
CA LYS A 120 -4.12 16.57 24.98
C LYS A 120 -2.86 17.12 24.29
N ASN A 121 -1.65 16.88 24.81
CA ASN A 121 -0.40 17.35 24.19
C ASN A 121 -0.22 16.82 22.77
N TYR A 122 -0.66 15.59 22.54
CA TYR A 122 -0.61 14.96 21.23
C TYR A 122 -1.62 15.55 20.25
N LEU A 123 -2.85 15.82 20.70
CA LEU A 123 -3.82 16.50 19.87
C LEU A 123 -3.42 17.95 19.60
N GLU A 124 -2.89 18.67 20.59
CA GLU A 124 -2.40 20.05 20.44
C GLU A 124 -1.23 20.13 19.45
N GLU A 125 -0.25 19.21 19.53
CA GLU A 125 0.85 19.18 18.55
C GLU A 125 0.37 18.75 17.16
N SER A 126 -0.58 17.81 17.08
CA SER A 126 -1.21 17.41 15.82
C SER A 126 -2.00 18.56 15.19
N LEU A 127 -2.75 19.31 16.01
CA LEU A 127 -3.43 20.54 15.60
C LEU A 127 -2.43 21.58 15.16
N ARG A 128 -1.33 21.79 15.88
CA ARG A 128 -0.28 22.74 15.49
C ARG A 128 0.31 22.42 14.12
N ILE A 129 0.58 21.14 13.86
CA ILE A 129 1.11 20.67 12.58
C ILE A 129 0.05 20.83 11.46
N LEU A 130 -1.21 20.48 11.74
CA LEU A 130 -2.30 20.60 10.77
C LEU A 130 -2.65 22.06 10.46
N THR A 131 -2.66 22.94 11.47
CA THR A 131 -2.85 24.39 11.30
C THR A 131 -1.73 24.99 10.48
N LYS A 132 -0.47 24.62 10.76
CA LYS A 132 0.65 25.08 9.94
C LYS A 132 0.52 24.63 8.48
N TYR A 133 0.10 23.38 8.26
CA TYR A 133 -0.14 22.87 6.92
C TYR A 133 -1.30 23.59 6.20
N ASP A 134 -2.38 23.90 6.92
CA ASP A 134 -3.50 24.71 6.41
C ASP A 134 -3.05 26.12 6.00
N GLU A 135 -2.23 26.75 6.84
CA GLU A 135 -1.65 28.08 6.59
C GLU A 135 -0.73 28.06 5.36
N ASP A 136 0.18 27.09 5.28
CA ASP A 136 1.13 26.93 4.16
C ASP A 136 0.37 26.66 2.84
N LEU A 137 -0.63 25.76 2.85
CA LEU A 137 -1.45 25.43 1.67
C LEU A 137 -2.33 26.60 1.22
N THR A 138 -2.90 27.34 2.19
CA THR A 138 -3.68 28.55 1.90
C THR A 138 -2.79 29.63 1.30
N GLN A 139 -1.58 29.82 1.81
CA GLN A 139 -0.63 30.79 1.27
C GLN A 139 -0.20 30.42 -0.16
N GLU A 140 0.09 29.15 -0.41
CA GLU A 140 0.43 28.66 -1.75
C GLU A 140 -0.71 28.87 -2.76
N LEU A 141 -1.97 28.61 -2.34
CA LEU A 141 -3.14 28.88 -3.15
C LEU A 141 -3.30 30.38 -3.43
N MET A 142 -3.10 31.24 -2.43
CA MET A 142 -3.21 32.69 -2.58
C MET A 142 -2.13 33.25 -3.50
N ASP A 143 -0.89 32.77 -3.40
CA ASP A 143 0.21 33.14 -4.29
C ASP A 143 -0.06 32.67 -5.73
N PHE A 144 -0.62 31.46 -5.89
CA PHE A 144 -1.01 30.92 -7.19
C PHE A 144 -2.15 31.71 -7.85
N LEU A 145 -3.15 32.13 -7.07
CA LEU A 145 -4.26 32.97 -7.54
C LEU A 145 -3.83 34.41 -7.83
N ALA A 146 -2.83 34.93 -7.11
CA ALA A 146 -2.25 36.25 -7.35
C ALA A 146 -1.39 36.31 -8.63
N ALA A 147 -0.88 35.17 -9.10
CA ALA A 147 -0.11 35.08 -10.35
C ALA A 147 -1.03 35.21 -11.59
N PRO A 148 -0.98 36.31 -12.37
CA PRO A 148 -1.99 36.66 -13.38
C PRO A 148 -2.15 35.68 -14.55
N ARG A 149 -1.23 34.70 -14.71
CA ARG A 149 -1.19 33.74 -15.83
C ARG A 149 -1.25 32.28 -15.39
N ALA A 150 -1.21 31.98 -14.09
CA ALA A 150 -1.12 30.60 -13.59
C ALA A 150 -2.49 29.96 -13.38
N SER A 151 -3.45 30.69 -12.80
CA SER A 151 -4.79 30.15 -12.49
C SER A 151 -5.64 29.81 -13.71
N THR A 152 -5.43 30.49 -14.84
CA THR A 152 -6.13 30.24 -16.10
C THR A 152 -5.55 29.05 -16.89
N LYS A 153 -4.27 28.69 -16.67
CA LYS A 153 -3.63 27.58 -17.40
C LYS A 153 -3.80 26.21 -16.73
N HIS A 154 -4.00 26.16 -15.41
CA HIS A 154 -4.04 24.90 -14.67
C HIS A 154 -5.24 24.82 -13.69
N PRO A 155 -6.49 24.79 -14.20
CA PRO A 155 -7.70 24.75 -13.36
C PRO A 155 -7.81 23.47 -12.52
N TYR A 156 -7.16 22.38 -12.93
CA TYR A 156 -7.11 21.13 -12.17
C TYR A 156 -6.27 21.24 -10.90
N LEU A 157 -5.26 22.12 -10.88
CA LEU A 157 -4.39 22.32 -9.72
C LEU A 157 -5.15 23.08 -8.62
N VAL A 158 -5.86 24.14 -9.01
CA VAL A 158 -6.76 24.91 -8.12
C VAL A 158 -7.82 23.99 -7.50
N LYS A 159 -8.41 23.12 -8.32
CA LYS A 159 -9.39 22.16 -7.83
C LYS A 159 -8.78 21.16 -6.83
N LYS A 160 -7.59 20.61 -7.11
CA LYS A 160 -6.89 19.71 -6.18
C LYS A 160 -6.60 20.42 -4.84
N MET A 161 -6.07 21.64 -4.86
CA MET A 161 -5.79 22.41 -3.65
C MET A 161 -7.06 22.73 -2.85
N LEU A 162 -8.17 23.03 -3.53
CA LEU A 162 -9.49 23.20 -2.90
C LEU A 162 -10.03 21.91 -2.28
N ASP A 163 -9.91 20.79 -2.99
CA ASP A 163 -10.34 19.47 -2.49
C ASP A 163 -9.50 19.07 -1.25
N ASP A 164 -8.19 19.35 -1.26
CA ASP A 164 -7.27 19.10 -0.13
C ASP A 164 -7.59 20.00 1.08
N LEU A 165 -7.93 21.28 0.86
CA LEU A 165 -8.41 22.21 1.90
C LEU A 165 -9.72 21.75 2.55
N VAL A 166 -10.69 21.27 1.76
CA VAL A 166 -11.97 20.77 2.28
C VAL A 166 -11.78 19.53 3.16
N VAL A 167 -10.90 18.61 2.76
CA VAL A 167 -10.57 17.44 3.57
C VAL A 167 -9.87 17.85 4.88
N LEU A 168 -9.05 18.90 4.84
CA LEU A 168 -8.37 19.44 6.01
C LEU A 168 -9.36 20.08 7.00
N ASP A 169 -10.32 20.87 6.52
CA ASP A 169 -11.34 21.53 7.34
C ASP A 169 -12.28 20.53 8.03
N ASP A 170 -12.70 19.47 7.33
CA ASP A 170 -13.46 18.37 7.92
C ASP A 170 -12.67 17.66 9.02
N THR A 171 -11.37 17.49 8.80
CA THR A 171 -10.45 16.88 9.78
C THR A 171 -10.27 17.79 10.99
N PHE A 172 -10.09 19.09 10.77
CA PHE A 172 -9.92 20.12 11.79
C PHE A 172 -11.17 20.29 12.66
N THR A 173 -12.34 20.37 12.04
CA THR A 173 -13.65 20.43 12.71
C THR A 173 -13.88 19.20 13.58
N LYS A 174 -13.50 18.02 13.08
CA LYS A 174 -13.55 16.77 13.85
C LYS A 174 -12.59 16.80 15.05
N TYR A 175 -11.40 17.34 14.91
CA TYR A 175 -10.45 17.51 16.03
C TYR A 175 -10.93 18.49 17.10
N LEU A 176 -11.46 19.64 16.70
CA LEU A 176 -12.03 20.63 17.62
C LEU A 176 -13.19 20.05 18.43
N SER A 177 -14.01 19.19 17.81
CA SER A 177 -15.10 18.49 18.50
C SER A 177 -14.60 17.47 19.54
N ILE A 178 -13.44 16.85 19.33
CA ILE A 178 -12.87 15.83 20.23
C ILE A 178 -12.23 16.47 21.47
N LEU A 179 -11.66 17.68 21.34
CA LEU A 179 -11.04 18.39 22.47
C LEU A 179 -12.03 19.16 23.34
N ASP A 180 -13.32 19.13 23.02
CA ASP A 180 -14.33 20.02 23.61
C ASP A 180 -13.93 21.51 23.48
N LEU A 181 -13.12 21.82 22.46
CA LEU A 181 -12.60 23.16 22.15
C LEU A 181 -13.47 23.91 21.13
N SER A 182 -14.70 23.43 20.91
CA SER A 182 -15.69 24.09 20.05
C SER A 182 -15.96 25.56 20.44
N SER A 183 -15.66 25.93 21.69
CA SER A 183 -15.72 27.31 22.21
C SER A 183 -14.50 28.20 21.87
N MET A 184 -13.33 27.63 21.49
CA MET A 184 -12.13 28.40 21.11
C MET A 184 -12.09 28.78 19.62
N SER A 185 -12.74 28.01 18.75
CA SER A 185 -12.86 28.32 17.30
C SER A 185 -13.57 29.65 17.04
N SER A 186 -14.54 30.02 17.90
CA SER A 186 -15.36 31.22 17.69
C SER A 186 -14.76 32.54 18.19
N THR A 187 -13.65 32.54 18.95
CA THR A 187 -13.21 33.77 19.67
C THR A 187 -11.84 34.32 19.29
N LYS A 188 -11.01 33.63 18.50
CA LYS A 188 -9.69 34.18 18.06
C LYS A 188 -9.43 34.22 16.55
N LEU A 189 -10.35 33.75 15.72
CA LEU A 189 -10.34 33.96 14.27
C LEU A 189 -11.27 35.12 13.83
N ALA A 190 -11.48 36.10 14.73
CA ALA A 190 -12.14 37.35 14.40
C ALA A 190 -11.17 38.32 13.68
N VAL A 191 -10.59 37.87 12.56
CA VAL A 191 -10.12 38.77 11.51
C VAL A 191 -11.38 39.26 10.79
N THR A 192 -11.87 40.41 11.25
CA THR A 192 -12.77 41.37 10.58
C THR A 192 -13.60 40.83 9.41
N ARG A 193 -14.58 39.96 9.66
CA ARG A 193 -15.71 39.77 8.73
C ARG A 193 -16.89 40.61 9.21
N LYS A 194 -17.22 41.66 8.46
CA LYS A 194 -18.41 42.49 8.68
C LYS A 194 -19.67 41.60 8.61
N PRO A 195 -20.56 41.64 9.62
CA PRO A 195 -21.81 40.88 9.58
C PRO A 195 -22.77 41.55 8.59
N LEU A 196 -23.05 40.87 7.48
CA LEU A 196 -23.86 41.42 6.38
C LEU A 196 -25.32 40.93 6.37
N PHE A 197 -25.84 40.39 7.46
CA PHE A 197 -27.25 40.02 7.52
C PHE A 197 -27.91 40.44 8.82
N LYS A 198 -28.68 41.53 8.70
CA LYS A 198 -29.64 42.03 9.67
C LYS A 198 -30.87 41.11 9.62
N LYS A 199 -31.32 40.70 10.79
CA LYS A 199 -32.40 39.73 11.00
C LYS A 199 -33.74 40.47 10.99
N ASP A 200 -34.49 40.34 9.91
CA ASP A 200 -35.89 40.79 9.82
C ASP A 200 -36.85 39.60 9.87
N HIS A 201 -37.97 39.78 10.58
CA HIS A 201 -38.96 38.77 10.92
C HIS A 201 -39.83 38.29 9.73
N PRO A 202 -40.44 37.09 9.81
CA PRO A 202 -40.99 36.39 8.65
C PRO A 202 -42.45 36.76 8.39
N ASN A 203 -42.74 37.28 7.19
CA ASN A 203 -44.08 37.27 6.62
C ASN A 203 -44.16 36.19 5.52
N SER A 204 -45.27 35.47 5.52
CA SER A 204 -45.52 34.15 4.91
C SER A 204 -45.60 34.09 3.38
N THR A 205 -44.93 34.99 2.67
CA THR A 205 -44.81 34.96 1.19
C THR A 205 -43.64 34.09 0.69
N ILE A 206 -42.80 33.58 1.61
CA ILE A 206 -41.51 32.91 1.32
C ILE A 206 -41.68 31.47 0.76
N THR A 207 -42.86 30.86 0.88
CA THR A 207 -43.05 29.46 0.47
C THR A 207 -43.18 29.29 -1.05
N ARG A 208 -43.66 30.30 -1.80
CA ARG A 208 -43.75 30.22 -3.27
C ARG A 208 -42.44 30.55 -3.98
N SER A 209 -41.59 31.40 -3.42
CA SER A 209 -40.31 31.77 -4.05
C SER A 209 -39.26 30.66 -3.98
N TRP A 210 -39.25 29.88 -2.89
CA TRP A 210 -38.31 28.77 -2.73
C TRP A 210 -38.60 27.64 -3.72
N LEU A 211 -39.87 27.26 -3.91
CA LEU A 211 -40.28 26.26 -4.89
C LEU A 211 -39.91 26.66 -6.34
N ALA A 212 -40.09 27.93 -6.70
CA ALA A 212 -39.69 28.44 -8.01
C ALA A 212 -38.17 28.43 -8.23
N GLN A 213 -37.39 28.78 -7.20
CA GLN A 213 -35.92 28.70 -7.26
C GLN A 213 -35.42 27.26 -7.38
N TRP A 214 -36.06 26.31 -6.68
CA TRP A 214 -35.75 24.89 -6.80
C TRP A 214 -36.06 24.34 -8.18
N GLN A 215 -37.16 24.78 -8.80
CA GLN A 215 -37.53 24.34 -10.13
C GLN A 215 -36.50 24.78 -11.19
N GLU A 216 -35.97 26.00 -11.09
CA GLU A 216 -34.90 26.52 -11.96
C GLU A 216 -33.59 25.74 -11.81
N LEU A 217 -33.19 25.42 -10.58
CA LEU A 217 -32.00 24.62 -10.31
C LEU A 217 -32.17 23.19 -10.83
N VAL A 218 -33.32 22.57 -10.56
CA VAL A 218 -33.62 21.22 -11.06
C VAL A 218 -33.63 21.17 -12.58
N GLN A 219 -34.20 22.17 -13.27
CA GLN A 219 -34.18 22.22 -14.74
C GLN A 219 -32.76 22.38 -15.30
N ARG A 220 -31.91 23.21 -14.66
CA ARG A 220 -30.50 23.39 -15.07
C ARG A 220 -29.67 22.12 -14.89
N TYR A 221 -29.93 21.36 -13.83
CA TYR A 221 -29.17 20.15 -13.51
C TYR A 221 -29.84 18.84 -13.94
N ALA A 222 -31.07 18.87 -14.45
CA ALA A 222 -31.80 17.66 -14.86
C ALA A 222 -31.01 16.84 -15.89
N ILE A 223 -30.43 17.50 -16.88
CA ILE A 223 -29.61 16.84 -17.91
C ILE A 223 -28.35 16.22 -17.30
N LEU A 224 -27.69 16.92 -16.37
CA LEU A 224 -26.49 16.40 -15.69
C LEU A 224 -26.82 15.19 -14.81
N ILE A 225 -27.95 15.22 -14.09
CA ILE A 225 -28.44 14.09 -13.28
C ILE A 225 -28.73 12.88 -14.18
N ILE A 226 -29.39 13.09 -15.32
CA ILE A 226 -29.67 12.02 -16.30
C ILE A 226 -28.37 11.43 -16.85
N ILE A 227 -27.39 12.26 -17.18
CA ILE A 227 -26.08 11.81 -17.66
C ILE A 227 -25.35 10.98 -16.60
N VAL A 228 -25.33 11.43 -15.35
CA VAL A 228 -24.69 10.70 -14.23
C VAL A 228 -25.39 9.34 -14.00
N LEU A 229 -26.72 9.30 -14.04
CA LEU A 229 -27.48 8.07 -13.92
C LEU A 229 -27.19 7.11 -15.10
N LEU A 230 -27.14 7.62 -16.33
CA LEU A 230 -26.81 6.83 -17.51
C LEU A 230 -25.41 6.21 -17.39
N PHE A 231 -24.40 6.98 -17.01
CA PHE A 231 -23.04 6.47 -16.83
C PHE A 231 -22.93 5.48 -15.67
N GLY A 232 -23.67 5.67 -14.58
CA GLY A 232 -23.74 4.70 -13.48
C GLY A 232 -24.32 3.35 -13.92
N LEU A 233 -25.42 3.37 -14.68
CA LEU A 233 -26.05 2.16 -15.22
C LEU A 233 -25.17 1.47 -16.27
N LEU A 234 -24.50 2.23 -17.14
CA LEU A 234 -23.55 1.68 -18.11
C LEU A 234 -22.31 1.10 -17.44
N GLY A 235 -21.75 1.78 -16.44
CA GLY A 235 -20.56 1.32 -15.71
C GLY A 235 -20.81 0.03 -14.92
N THR A 236 -21.97 -0.10 -14.28
CA THR A 236 -22.37 -1.34 -13.57
C THR A 236 -22.60 -2.50 -14.54
N SER A 237 -23.23 -2.26 -15.69
CA SER A 237 -23.41 -3.27 -16.73
C SER A 237 -22.08 -3.76 -17.31
N LEU A 238 -21.19 -2.83 -17.70
CA LEU A 238 -19.88 -3.16 -18.28
C LEU A 238 -18.97 -3.86 -17.28
N SER A 239 -18.89 -3.38 -16.04
CA SER A 239 -18.07 -4.01 -14.99
C SER A 239 -18.51 -5.45 -14.73
N SER A 240 -19.82 -5.73 -14.74
CA SER A 240 -20.31 -7.10 -14.58
C SER A 240 -19.90 -8.04 -15.72
N GLN A 241 -19.68 -7.53 -16.93
CA GLN A 241 -19.26 -8.34 -18.08
C GLN A 241 -17.74 -8.56 -18.11
N PHE A 242 -16.95 -7.52 -17.82
CA PHE A 242 -15.48 -7.63 -17.80
C PHE A 242 -14.94 -8.33 -16.55
N PHE A 243 -15.62 -8.18 -15.40
CA PHE A 243 -15.19 -8.77 -14.13
C PHE A 243 -16.02 -9.97 -13.71
N LYS A 244 -16.97 -10.43 -14.54
CA LYS A 244 -17.43 -11.82 -14.44
C LYS A 244 -16.18 -12.67 -14.52
N LYS A 245 -15.82 -13.27 -13.39
CA LYS A 245 -14.71 -14.21 -13.29
C LYS A 245 -15.02 -15.32 -14.27
N ASN A 246 -14.49 -15.20 -15.49
CA ASN A 246 -14.27 -16.36 -16.32
C ASN A 246 -13.52 -17.31 -15.40
N LYS A 247 -14.15 -18.41 -15.00
CA LYS A 247 -13.41 -19.52 -14.41
C LYS A 247 -12.37 -19.82 -15.46
N LEU A 248 -11.16 -19.31 -15.26
CA LEU A 248 -10.00 -19.73 -16.02
C LEU A 248 -10.09 -21.24 -15.91
N ALA A 249 -10.35 -21.91 -17.03
CA ALA A 249 -10.05 -23.33 -17.11
C ALA A 249 -8.58 -23.37 -16.69
N GLN A 250 -8.33 -23.74 -15.43
CA GLN A 250 -6.98 -23.79 -14.92
C GLN A 250 -6.31 -24.81 -15.82
N ALA A 251 -5.40 -24.33 -16.69
CA ALA A 251 -4.59 -25.18 -17.54
C ALA A 251 -3.66 -26.08 -16.71
N PHE A 252 -3.72 -25.96 -15.39
CA PHE A 252 -2.98 -26.75 -14.43
C PHE A 252 -3.95 -27.73 -13.75
N PRO A 253 -3.70 -29.05 -13.85
CA PRO A 253 -4.48 -30.05 -13.15
C PRO A 253 -4.40 -29.79 -11.63
N THR A 254 -5.53 -29.88 -10.95
CA THR A 254 -5.64 -29.69 -9.48
C THR A 254 -4.97 -30.81 -8.68
N ASN A 255 -4.52 -31.86 -9.34
CA ASN A 255 -3.64 -32.87 -8.76
C ASN A 255 -2.19 -32.51 -9.10
N LEU A 256 -1.43 -32.13 -8.07
CA LEU A 256 0.03 -32.07 -8.12
C LEU A 256 0.56 -33.45 -8.51
N THR A 257 0.78 -33.70 -9.81
CA THR A 257 1.59 -34.82 -10.26
C THR A 257 3.01 -34.55 -9.81
N ARG A 258 3.43 -35.26 -8.75
CA ARG A 258 4.83 -35.32 -8.31
C ARG A 258 5.71 -35.45 -9.55
N GLY A 259 6.63 -34.51 -9.75
CA GLY A 259 7.52 -34.51 -10.91
C GLY A 259 8.20 -35.87 -11.02
N THR A 260 7.86 -36.61 -12.08
CA THR A 260 8.47 -37.89 -12.37
C THR A 260 9.93 -37.63 -12.68
N ARG A 261 10.85 -38.18 -11.87
CA ARG A 261 12.28 -38.13 -12.16
C ARG A 261 12.51 -39.03 -13.37
N ALA A 262 12.65 -38.44 -14.55
CA ALA A 262 13.00 -39.16 -15.77
C ALA A 262 14.52 -39.42 -15.76
N LEU A 263 14.92 -40.66 -16.05
CA LEU A 263 16.31 -41.02 -16.29
C LEU A 263 16.43 -41.43 -17.75
N SER A 264 17.12 -40.61 -18.53
CA SER A 264 17.37 -40.89 -19.94
C SER A 264 18.62 -41.75 -20.05
N PHE A 265 18.56 -42.79 -20.87
CA PHE A 265 19.67 -43.67 -21.20
C PHE A 265 19.62 -43.96 -22.69
N GLN A 266 20.77 -44.33 -23.25
CA GLN A 266 20.92 -44.78 -24.62
C GLN A 266 21.73 -46.08 -24.56
N GLY A 267 21.32 -47.07 -25.34
CA GLY A 267 21.99 -48.36 -25.38
C GLY A 267 22.18 -48.86 -26.80
N ARG A 268 23.01 -49.90 -26.96
CA ARG A 268 23.14 -50.65 -28.20
C ARG A 268 22.83 -52.12 -27.93
N LEU A 269 21.88 -52.70 -28.66
CA LEU A 269 21.62 -54.13 -28.63
C LEU A 269 22.51 -54.84 -29.64
N THR A 270 23.34 -55.76 -29.16
CA THR A 270 24.17 -56.63 -29.99
C THR A 270 23.98 -58.09 -29.61
N ASP A 271 24.17 -58.98 -30.58
CA ASP A 271 24.27 -60.42 -30.33
C ASP A 271 25.63 -60.78 -29.67
N SER A 272 25.86 -62.07 -29.43
CA SER A 272 27.11 -62.59 -28.85
C SER A 272 28.35 -62.39 -29.74
N LEU A 273 28.15 -62.10 -31.03
CA LEU A 273 29.21 -61.85 -32.01
C LEU A 273 29.43 -60.34 -32.23
N GLY A 274 28.64 -59.48 -31.58
CA GLY A 274 28.71 -58.03 -31.70
C GLY A 274 27.90 -57.44 -32.86
N ASN A 275 27.08 -58.24 -33.55
CA ASN A 275 26.23 -57.73 -34.63
C ASN A 275 25.02 -56.97 -34.05
N PRO A 276 24.61 -55.85 -34.66
CA PRO A 276 23.41 -55.12 -34.22
C PRO A 276 22.13 -55.95 -34.29
N ILE A 277 21.33 -55.90 -33.23
CA ILE A 277 19.96 -56.43 -33.25
C ILE A 277 19.03 -55.29 -33.63
N THR A 278 18.39 -55.39 -34.79
CA THR A 278 17.48 -54.37 -35.33
C THR A 278 16.00 -54.74 -35.19
N THR A 279 15.70 -55.97 -34.74
CA THR A 279 14.34 -56.46 -34.52
C THR A 279 13.81 -56.09 -33.14
N ALA A 280 12.50 -55.86 -33.04
CA ALA A 280 11.83 -55.56 -31.78
C ALA A 280 12.16 -56.62 -30.71
N THR A 281 12.78 -56.18 -29.61
CA THR A 281 13.28 -57.06 -28.55
C THR A 281 12.68 -56.64 -27.21
N ASN A 282 12.16 -57.62 -26.47
CA ASN A 282 11.58 -57.38 -25.15
C ASN A 282 12.69 -57.31 -24.10
N VAL A 283 12.78 -56.18 -23.40
CA VAL A 283 13.79 -55.91 -22.37
C VAL A 283 13.15 -55.43 -21.06
N VAL A 284 13.89 -55.60 -19.97
CA VAL A 284 13.54 -55.14 -18.63
C VAL A 284 14.72 -54.37 -18.06
N PHE A 285 14.53 -53.08 -17.78
CA PHE A 285 15.53 -52.21 -17.17
C PHE A 285 15.42 -52.27 -15.65
N LYS A 286 16.53 -52.48 -14.97
CA LYS A 286 16.59 -52.52 -13.50
C LYS A 286 17.64 -51.56 -12.98
N LEU A 287 17.33 -50.87 -11.88
CA LEU A 287 18.28 -50.03 -11.15
C LEU A 287 18.61 -50.70 -9.83
N HIS A 288 19.90 -50.81 -9.51
CA HIS A 288 20.41 -51.40 -8.27
C HIS A 288 21.23 -50.39 -7.47
N THR A 289 21.39 -50.62 -6.17
CA THR A 289 22.23 -49.78 -5.29
C THR A 289 23.73 -49.94 -5.51
N ALA A 290 24.16 -51.03 -6.16
CA ALA A 290 25.57 -51.35 -6.40
C ALA A 290 25.74 -52.23 -7.66
N ALA A 291 26.94 -52.24 -8.24
CA ALA A 291 27.27 -53.01 -9.44
C ALA A 291 27.27 -54.54 -9.22
N SER A 292 27.49 -54.99 -7.98
CA SER A 292 27.37 -56.39 -7.55
C SER A 292 26.83 -56.45 -6.12
N GLY A 293 25.95 -57.41 -5.82
CA GLY A 293 25.36 -57.62 -4.49
C GLY A 293 24.39 -56.54 -3.99
N GLY A 294 23.98 -55.58 -4.84
CA GLY A 294 23.06 -54.49 -4.45
C GLY A 294 21.56 -54.84 -4.50
N SER A 295 20.75 -54.12 -3.74
CA SER A 295 19.29 -54.25 -3.73
C SER A 295 18.66 -53.54 -4.94
N GLN A 296 17.60 -54.13 -5.51
CA GLN A 296 16.84 -53.53 -6.62
C GLN A 296 16.03 -52.31 -6.13
N LEU A 297 16.27 -51.15 -6.72
CA LEU A 297 15.56 -49.89 -6.46
C LEU A 297 14.41 -49.66 -7.44
N TYR A 298 14.56 -50.14 -8.68
CA TYR A 298 13.58 -49.97 -9.75
C TYR A 298 13.63 -51.16 -10.70
N THR A 299 12.48 -51.55 -11.23
CA THR A 299 12.35 -52.44 -12.38
C THR A 299 11.32 -51.85 -13.30
N SER A 300 11.64 -51.74 -14.59
CA SER A 300 10.62 -51.54 -15.59
C SER A 300 9.75 -52.79 -15.66
N GLY A 301 8.55 -52.66 -16.23
CA GLY A 301 7.86 -53.81 -16.82
C GLY A 301 8.63 -54.32 -18.04
N THR A 302 8.10 -55.35 -18.70
CA THR A 302 8.60 -55.75 -20.02
C THR A 302 8.24 -54.66 -21.02
N CYS A 303 9.24 -54.11 -21.69
CA CYS A 303 9.07 -53.12 -22.76
C CYS A 303 9.73 -53.63 -24.04
N SER A 304 9.06 -53.43 -25.16
CA SER A 304 9.58 -53.78 -26.48
C SER A 304 10.36 -52.60 -27.03
N ILE A 305 11.67 -52.76 -27.23
CA ILE A 305 12.53 -51.76 -27.87
C ILE A 305 12.76 -52.16 -29.32
N THR A 306 12.67 -51.19 -30.23
CA THR A 306 12.96 -51.38 -31.66
C THR A 306 14.16 -50.51 -32.01
N PRO A 307 15.38 -51.07 -32.00
CA PRO A 307 16.58 -50.30 -32.28
C PRO A 307 16.68 -49.87 -33.75
N ASP A 308 17.53 -48.90 -34.04
CA ASP A 308 17.85 -48.50 -35.42
C ASP A 308 18.77 -49.51 -36.15
N GLN A 309 19.23 -49.18 -37.36
CA GLN A 309 20.10 -50.05 -38.17
C GLN A 309 21.44 -50.38 -37.50
N ASP A 310 21.89 -49.53 -36.57
CA ASP A 310 23.11 -49.72 -35.80
C ASP A 310 22.86 -50.41 -34.46
N GLY A 311 21.59 -50.72 -34.13
CA GLY A 311 21.19 -51.35 -32.88
C GLY A 311 21.00 -50.37 -31.74
N ILE A 312 20.90 -49.06 -32.01
CA ILE A 312 20.79 -48.00 -31.00
C ILE A 312 19.32 -47.76 -30.61
N PHE A 313 19.05 -47.56 -29.31
CA PHE A 313 17.74 -47.25 -28.74
C PHE A 313 17.83 -46.25 -27.57
#